data_AF-A0A6A4UGN4-F1
#
_entry.id   AF-A0A6A4UGN4-F1
#
_cell.length_a   1.000
_cell.length_b   1.000
_cell.length_c   1.000
_cell.angle_alpha   90.00
_cell.angle_beta   90.00
_cell.angle_gamma   90.00
#
_symmetry.space_group_name_H-M   'P 1'
#
loop_
_entity.id
_entity.type
_entity.pdbx_description
1 polymer ?
#
loop_
_entity_poly.entity_id
_entity_poly.type
_entity_poly.pdbx_seq_one_letter_code
_entity_poly.pdbx_strand_id
1 'polypeptide(L)'
;MDHVTLFYAHRHDPQVPAEDLAGTMQRLVEEGKILGYGLSEIGPYTLERCHAVHPVMAVQNEYSLWTRTPELGLIQRCASLGVAFVPFSPLARGAFGTPMADPAIFAPKEFRTRIPRFHPENWPHNRAKLDAFHDFARERGCTPAALALAWLLDRAPHILPIPGTRTPDHLSAWAMAPEIDLTDDDREEIDRLLPVGWAWGDRYDDLQAQTVERYS
;
A
#
# COMPACT_ATOMS: atom_id res chain seq x y z
N MET A 1 -0.33 4.11 28.82
CA MET A 1 0.14 3.04 27.92
C MET A 1 1.54 2.71 28.37
N ASP A 2 1.75 1.49 28.84
CA ASP A 2 3.04 1.10 29.42
C ASP A 2 3.98 0.50 28.37
N HIS A 3 3.44 0.14 27.20
CA HIS A 3 4.15 -0.36 26.02
C HIS A 3 3.39 -0.04 24.72
N VAL A 4 4.07 -0.14 23.58
CA VAL A 4 3.49 -0.05 22.22
C VAL A 4 3.38 -1.45 21.61
N THR A 5 2.21 -1.85 21.11
CA THR A 5 2.03 -3.21 20.55
C THR A 5 2.92 -3.49 19.34
N LEU A 6 3.00 -2.56 18.39
CA LEU A 6 3.80 -2.71 17.18
C LEU A 6 4.44 -1.36 16.84
N PHE A 7 5.77 -1.32 16.79
CA PHE A 7 6.54 -0.11 16.48
C PHE A 7 7.22 -0.23 15.12
N TYR A 8 7.07 0.77 14.25
CA TYR A 8 7.64 0.71 12.90
C TYR A 8 8.94 1.51 12.80
N ALA A 9 9.96 0.91 12.17
CA ALA A 9 10.97 1.70 11.47
C ALA A 9 10.32 2.27 10.21
N HIS A 10 10.04 3.58 10.20
CA HIS A 10 9.31 4.22 9.11
C HIS A 10 10.10 4.21 7.79
N ARG A 11 11.42 4.30 7.89
CA ARG A 11 12.38 4.21 6.78
C ARG A 11 13.62 3.50 7.26
N HIS A 12 14.24 2.74 6.36
CA HIS A 12 15.57 2.19 6.57
C HIS A 12 16.61 3.15 6.00
N ASP A 13 17.57 3.55 6.83
CA ASP A 13 18.74 4.29 6.37
C ASP A 13 19.72 3.30 5.70
N PRO A 14 20.02 3.44 4.40
CA PRO A 14 20.92 2.52 3.69
C PRO A 14 22.36 2.56 4.23
N GLN A 15 22.74 3.56 5.02
CA GLN A 15 24.04 3.64 5.68
C GLN A 15 24.11 2.77 6.96
N VAL A 16 22.96 2.35 7.50
CA VAL A 16 22.87 1.51 8.69
C VAL A 16 22.61 0.06 8.27
N PRO A 17 23.44 -0.92 8.67
CA PRO A 17 23.16 -2.32 8.42
C PRO A 17 21.77 -2.74 8.91
N ALA A 18 21.08 -3.59 8.14
CA ALA A 18 19.75 -4.10 8.50
C ALA A 18 19.77 -4.81 9.86
N GLU A 19 20.86 -5.52 10.16
CA GLU A 19 21.06 -6.22 11.43
C GLU A 19 21.16 -5.27 12.62
N ASP A 20 21.79 -4.10 12.45
CA ASP A 20 21.91 -3.10 13.51
C ASP A 20 20.55 -2.44 13.82
N LEU A 21 19.75 -2.19 12.78
CA LEU A 21 18.36 -1.75 12.93
C LEU A 21 17.54 -2.80 13.70
N ALA A 22 17.58 -4.06 13.25
CA ALA A 22 16.83 -5.15 13.88
C ALA A 22 17.28 -5.42 15.31
N GLY A 23 18.59 -5.41 15.58
CA GLY A 23 19.13 -5.56 16.93
C GLY A 23 18.70 -4.42 17.87
N THR A 24 18.51 -3.20 17.34
CA THR A 24 17.93 -2.09 18.12
C THR A 24 16.46 -2.34 18.44
N MET A 25 15.68 -2.83 17.50
CA MET A 25 14.27 -3.20 17.74
C MET A 25 14.15 -4.35 18.74
N GLN A 26 15.01 -5.36 18.64
CA GLN A 26 15.08 -6.46 19.59
C GLN A 26 15.28 -5.97 21.03
N ARG A 27 16.24 -5.06 21.27
CA ARG A 27 16.47 -4.52 22.61
C ARG A 27 15.24 -3.78 23.17
N LEU A 28 14.50 -3.05 22.32
CA LEU A 28 13.26 -2.40 22.74
C LEU A 28 12.16 -3.41 23.12
N VAL A 29 12.13 -4.58 22.46
CA VAL A 29 11.26 -5.70 22.81
C VAL A 29 11.68 -6.31 24.14
N GLU A 30 12.96 -6.59 24.33
CA GLU A 30 13.53 -7.17 25.57
C GLU A 30 13.33 -6.25 26.78
N GLU A 31 13.41 -4.93 26.59
CA GLU A 31 13.11 -3.91 27.60
C GLU A 31 11.60 -3.76 27.87
N GLY A 32 10.74 -4.45 27.12
CA GLY A 32 9.28 -4.40 27.27
C GLY A 32 8.63 -3.10 26.78
N LYS A 33 9.37 -2.25 26.07
CA LYS A 33 8.85 -0.96 25.57
C LYS A 33 7.93 -1.14 24.37
N ILE A 34 8.22 -2.15 23.55
CA ILE A 34 7.41 -2.54 22.40
C ILE A 34 7.14 -4.04 22.45
N LEU A 35 5.99 -4.51 21.97
CA LEU A 35 5.70 -5.96 21.90
C LEU A 35 6.15 -6.61 20.59
N GLY A 36 6.49 -5.78 19.60
CA GLY A 36 6.97 -6.21 18.31
C GLY A 36 7.31 -5.02 17.42
N TYR A 37 7.92 -5.31 16.28
CA TYR A 37 8.31 -4.27 15.34
C TYR A 37 7.93 -4.60 13.89
N GLY A 38 7.77 -3.53 13.11
CA GLY A 38 7.57 -3.59 11.68
C GLY A 38 8.55 -2.73 10.92
N LEU A 39 8.61 -2.93 9.62
CA LEU A 39 9.43 -2.17 8.68
C LEU A 39 8.52 -1.48 7.67
N SER A 40 8.97 -0.39 7.06
CA SER A 40 8.20 0.29 6.03
C SER A 40 9.09 0.74 4.88
N GLU A 41 8.57 0.60 3.67
CA GLU A 41 9.23 0.99 2.41
C GLU A 41 10.60 0.33 2.19
N ILE A 42 10.66 -0.96 2.53
CA ILE A 42 11.84 -1.82 2.33
C ILE A 42 11.64 -2.82 1.19
N GLY A 43 12.73 -3.45 0.74
CA GLY A 43 12.76 -4.56 -0.20
C GLY A 43 12.80 -5.94 0.48
N PRO A 44 12.67 -7.03 -0.28
CA PRO A 44 12.72 -8.40 0.27
C PRO A 44 14.05 -8.71 0.96
N TYR A 45 15.17 -8.19 0.44
CA TYR A 45 16.50 -8.41 0.99
C TYR A 45 16.66 -7.86 2.40
N THR A 46 16.23 -6.61 2.65
CA THR A 46 16.25 -6.00 3.98
C THR A 46 15.34 -6.74 4.95
N LEU A 47 14.16 -7.18 4.50
CA LEU A 47 13.24 -7.97 5.32
C LEU A 47 13.93 -9.24 5.84
N GLU A 48 14.59 -9.99 4.96
CA GLU A 48 15.27 -11.24 5.32
C GLU A 48 16.35 -11.02 6.39
N ARG A 49 17.19 -9.99 6.20
CA ARG A 49 18.29 -9.69 7.11
C ARG A 49 17.81 -9.23 8.48
N CYS A 50 16.80 -8.37 8.54
CA CYS A 50 16.19 -7.97 9.80
C CYS A 50 15.54 -9.16 10.52
N HIS A 51 14.75 -9.95 9.79
CA HIS A 51 14.02 -11.09 10.36
C HIS A 51 14.96 -12.18 10.90
N ALA A 52 16.13 -12.36 10.30
CA ALA A 52 17.16 -13.29 10.78
C ALA A 52 17.76 -12.90 12.15
N VAL A 53 17.73 -11.61 12.52
CA VAL A 53 18.19 -11.13 13.83
C VAL A 53 17.07 -11.20 14.86
N HIS A 54 15.90 -10.67 14.53
CA HIS A 54 14.71 -10.73 15.38
C HIS A 54 13.45 -10.74 14.52
N PRO A 55 12.42 -11.58 14.80
CA PRO A 55 11.25 -11.70 13.93
C PRO A 55 10.56 -10.37 13.63
N VAL A 56 10.53 -9.97 12.36
CA VAL A 56 9.72 -8.84 11.88
C VAL A 56 8.25 -9.27 11.88
N MET A 57 7.35 -8.48 12.46
CA MET A 57 5.92 -8.82 12.50
C MET A 57 5.12 -8.29 11.30
N ALA A 58 5.52 -7.15 10.74
CA ALA A 58 4.82 -6.55 9.62
C ALA A 58 5.73 -5.72 8.71
N VAL A 59 5.40 -5.67 7.42
CA VAL A 59 5.99 -4.74 6.45
C VAL A 59 4.91 -3.86 5.84
N GLN A 60 5.10 -2.54 5.91
CA GLN A 60 4.16 -1.55 5.39
C GLN A 60 4.73 -0.83 4.16
N ASN A 61 4.34 -1.24 2.96
CA ASN A 61 4.73 -0.62 1.69
C ASN A 61 3.50 -0.14 0.90
N GLU A 62 3.69 0.75 -0.08
CA GLU A 62 2.59 1.16 -0.95
C GLU A 62 2.19 0.01 -1.85
N TYR A 63 0.93 -0.38 -1.81
CA TYR A 63 0.37 -1.38 -2.69
C TYR A 63 -1.09 -1.08 -2.98
N SER A 64 -1.45 -1.07 -4.26
CA SER A 64 -2.81 -0.85 -4.74
C SER A 64 -2.90 -1.29 -6.21
N LEU A 65 -4.09 -1.22 -6.79
CA LEU A 65 -4.26 -1.34 -8.23
C LEU A 65 -3.43 -0.30 -9.03
N TRP A 66 -3.01 0.81 -8.42
CA TRP A 66 -2.17 1.83 -9.08
C TRP A 66 -0.66 1.59 -8.88
N THR A 67 -0.25 0.90 -7.82
CA THR A 67 1.15 0.67 -7.43
C THR A 67 1.36 -0.81 -7.11
N ARG A 68 2.06 -1.53 -7.99
CA ARG A 68 2.19 -3.00 -7.97
C ARG A 68 3.62 -3.50 -7.65
N THR A 69 4.58 -2.61 -7.36
CA THR A 69 6.00 -2.97 -7.11
C THR A 69 6.21 -4.09 -6.07
N PRO A 70 5.45 -4.16 -4.96
CA PRO A 70 5.61 -5.24 -3.97
C PRO A 70 5.41 -6.66 -4.49
N GLU A 71 4.79 -6.83 -5.66
CA GLU A 71 4.61 -8.13 -6.32
C GLU A 71 5.91 -8.73 -6.86
N LEU A 72 6.98 -7.93 -6.99
CA LEU A 72 8.30 -8.35 -7.43
C LEU A 72 9.06 -9.22 -6.40
N GLY A 73 8.44 -9.60 -5.28
CA GLY A 73 9.01 -10.56 -4.34
C GLY A 73 8.75 -10.25 -2.88
N LEU A 74 8.40 -9.01 -2.52
CA LEU A 74 8.20 -8.65 -1.11
C LEU A 74 6.97 -9.34 -0.51
N ILE A 75 5.86 -9.39 -1.25
CA ILE A 75 4.62 -10.06 -0.77
C ILE A 75 4.89 -11.55 -0.52
N GLN A 76 5.59 -12.23 -1.43
CA GLN A 76 5.92 -13.65 -1.32
C GLN A 76 6.91 -13.89 -0.18
N ARG A 77 7.89 -13.00 0.00
CA ARG A 77 8.84 -13.09 1.11
C ARG A 77 8.14 -12.93 2.45
N CYS A 78 7.21 -11.97 2.57
CA CYS A 78 6.37 -11.81 3.77
C CYS A 78 5.63 -13.12 4.09
N ALA A 79 5.00 -13.75 3.09
CA ALA A 79 4.32 -15.03 3.28
C ALA A 79 5.27 -16.12 3.81
N SER A 80 6.45 -16.28 3.18
CA SER A 80 7.41 -17.33 3.55
C SER A 80 7.98 -17.19 4.97
N LEU A 81 8.01 -15.96 5.50
CA LEU A 81 8.54 -15.64 6.83
C LEU A 81 7.43 -15.47 7.89
N GLY A 82 6.15 -15.67 7.53
CA GLY A 82 5.02 -15.45 8.45
C GLY A 82 4.82 -13.98 8.84
N VAL A 83 5.18 -13.04 7.97
CA VAL A 83 5.11 -11.60 8.19
C VAL A 83 3.84 -11.03 7.55
N ALA A 84 3.12 -10.17 8.26
CA ALA A 84 1.99 -9.45 7.68
C ALA A 84 2.47 -8.41 6.66
N PHE A 85 1.85 -8.39 5.47
CA PHE A 85 2.06 -7.32 4.51
C PHE A 85 0.94 -6.30 4.63
N VAL A 86 1.28 -5.03 4.85
CA VAL A 86 0.33 -3.96 5.20
C VAL A 86 0.33 -2.89 4.09
N PRO A 87 -0.54 -2.99 3.08
CA PRO A 87 -0.68 -1.97 2.04
C PRO A 87 -1.05 -0.61 2.61
N PHE A 88 -0.15 0.37 2.48
CA PHE A 88 -0.53 1.78 2.65
C PHE A 88 -0.95 2.40 1.31
N SER A 89 -1.73 3.48 1.40
CA SER A 89 -2.40 4.10 0.26
C SER A 89 -3.14 3.09 -0.65
N PRO A 90 -3.93 2.15 -0.07
CA PRO A 90 -4.63 1.12 -0.84
C PRO A 90 -5.63 1.70 -1.84
N LEU A 91 -6.16 2.90 -1.56
CA LEU A 91 -7.08 3.64 -2.42
C LEU A 91 -6.38 4.68 -3.30
N ALA A 92 -5.06 4.52 -3.53
CA ALA A 92 -4.32 5.29 -4.51
C ALA A 92 -4.48 6.82 -4.32
N ARG A 93 -4.38 7.28 -3.08
CA ARG A 93 -4.47 8.72 -2.72
C ARG A 93 -5.80 9.38 -3.13
N GLY A 94 -6.86 8.59 -3.17
CA GLY A 94 -8.21 9.02 -3.53
C GLY A 94 -8.59 8.75 -4.98
N ALA A 95 -7.71 8.16 -5.79
CA ALA A 95 -8.03 7.78 -7.18
C ALA A 95 -9.15 6.72 -7.25
N PHE A 96 -9.26 5.85 -6.23
CA PHE A 96 -10.37 4.89 -6.09
C PHE A 96 -11.47 5.37 -5.13
N GLY A 97 -11.43 6.64 -4.71
CA GLY A 97 -12.42 7.21 -3.80
C GLY A 97 -13.75 7.55 -4.46
N THR A 98 -14.75 7.88 -3.65
CA THR A 98 -16.01 8.46 -4.11
C THR A 98 -16.30 9.70 -3.27
N PRO A 99 -16.10 10.94 -3.80
CA PRO A 99 -15.67 11.25 -5.16
C PRO A 99 -14.21 10.83 -5.45
N MET A 100 -13.92 10.58 -6.73
CA MET A 100 -12.55 10.40 -7.21
C MET A 100 -11.74 11.68 -6.99
N ALA A 101 -10.46 11.54 -6.66
CA ALA A 101 -9.55 12.68 -6.58
C ALA A 101 -9.49 13.47 -7.90
N ASP A 102 -9.53 14.80 -7.82
CA ASP A 102 -9.45 15.69 -8.98
C ASP A 102 -8.33 16.72 -8.78
N PRO A 103 -7.23 16.62 -9.56
CA PRO A 103 -6.11 17.57 -9.48
C PRO A 103 -6.50 19.02 -9.75
N ALA A 104 -7.57 19.27 -10.49
CA ALA A 104 -8.01 20.64 -10.81
C ALA A 104 -8.45 21.43 -9.57
N ILE A 105 -8.82 20.74 -8.48
CA ILE A 105 -9.31 21.36 -7.23
C ILE A 105 -8.37 21.14 -6.04
N PHE A 106 -7.18 20.55 -6.25
CA PHE A 106 -6.21 20.38 -5.17
C PHE A 106 -5.76 21.73 -4.63
N ALA A 107 -5.67 21.81 -3.31
CA ALA A 107 -5.23 23.04 -2.66
C ALA A 107 -3.75 23.32 -3.01
N PRO A 108 -3.33 24.59 -3.09
CA PRO A 108 -1.92 24.92 -3.23
C PRO A 108 -1.10 24.26 -2.11
N LYS A 109 0.03 23.64 -2.47
CA LYS A 109 0.95 22.92 -1.56
C LYS A 109 0.39 21.63 -0.94
N GLU A 110 -0.76 21.15 -1.39
CA GLU A 110 -1.23 19.83 -1.02
C GLU A 110 -0.27 18.76 -1.55
N PHE A 111 0.03 17.73 -0.75
CA PHE A 111 1.01 16.69 -1.11
C PHE A 111 0.76 16.04 -2.49
N ARG A 112 -0.50 15.85 -2.89
CA ARG A 112 -0.85 15.24 -4.18
C ARG A 112 -0.45 16.07 -5.39
N THR A 113 -0.24 17.39 -5.26
CA THR A 113 0.21 18.23 -6.38
C THR A 113 1.65 17.94 -6.80
N ARG A 114 2.42 17.21 -5.99
CA ARG A 114 3.81 16.80 -6.29
C ARG A 114 3.93 15.42 -6.89
N ILE A 115 2.82 14.68 -6.96
CA ILE A 115 2.86 13.27 -7.36
C ILE A 115 2.69 13.22 -8.87
N PRO A 116 3.68 12.69 -9.62
CA PRO A 116 3.67 12.73 -11.08
C PRO A 116 2.38 12.21 -11.72
N ARG A 117 1.74 11.21 -11.11
CA ARG A 117 0.47 10.64 -11.59
C ARG A 117 -0.70 11.61 -11.66
N PHE A 118 -0.67 12.68 -10.88
CA PHE A 118 -1.67 13.75 -10.88
C PHE A 118 -1.25 14.96 -11.72
N HIS A 119 -0.06 14.96 -12.33
CA HIS A 119 0.37 16.06 -13.19
C HIS A 119 -0.46 16.15 -14.47
N PRO A 120 -0.61 17.34 -15.08
CA PRO A 120 -1.46 17.55 -16.25
C PRO A 120 -1.15 16.64 -17.45
N GLU A 121 0.11 16.26 -17.64
CA GLU A 121 0.56 15.37 -18.70
C GLU A 121 0.18 13.89 -18.48
N ASN A 122 -0.02 13.47 -17.23
CA ASN A 122 -0.28 12.06 -16.87
C ASN A 122 -1.74 11.81 -16.48
N TRP A 123 -2.38 12.79 -15.81
CA TRP A 123 -3.69 12.63 -15.22
C TRP A 123 -4.78 12.23 -16.22
N PRO A 124 -4.88 12.83 -17.43
CA PRO A 124 -5.91 12.43 -18.40
C PRO A 124 -5.84 10.93 -18.77
N HIS A 125 -4.64 10.38 -18.91
CA HIS A 125 -4.44 8.95 -19.20
C HIS A 125 -4.83 8.08 -18.01
N ASN A 126 -4.46 8.49 -16.80
CA ASN A 126 -4.85 7.77 -15.59
C ASN A 126 -6.36 7.81 -15.36
N ARG A 127 -6.97 8.99 -15.51
CA ARG A 127 -8.40 9.23 -15.32
C ARG A 127 -9.25 8.34 -16.22
N ALA A 128 -8.90 8.20 -17.50
CA ALA A 128 -9.66 7.34 -18.42
C ALA A 128 -9.73 5.88 -17.97
N LYS A 129 -8.64 5.34 -17.40
CA LYS A 129 -8.60 3.98 -16.85
C LYS A 129 -9.32 3.88 -15.50
N LEU A 130 -9.19 4.89 -14.65
CA LEU A 130 -9.90 4.98 -13.39
C LEU A 130 -11.42 5.04 -13.60
N ASP A 131 -11.88 5.87 -14.54
CA ASP A 131 -13.30 5.98 -14.89
C ASP A 131 -13.88 4.61 -15.28
N ALA A 132 -13.18 3.84 -16.12
CA ALA A 132 -13.62 2.50 -16.51
C ALA A 132 -13.69 1.51 -15.32
N PHE A 133 -12.72 1.55 -14.39
CA PHE A 133 -12.80 0.76 -13.16
C PHE A 133 -13.95 1.22 -12.24
N HIS A 134 -14.21 2.53 -12.18
CA HIS A 134 -15.32 3.08 -11.40
C HIS A 134 -16.68 2.69 -11.98
N ASP A 135 -16.82 2.64 -13.32
CA ASP A 135 -18.00 2.11 -14.00
C ASP A 135 -18.20 0.62 -13.64
N PHE A 136 -17.13 -0.18 -13.78
CA PHE A 136 -17.15 -1.61 -13.45
C PHE A 136 -17.59 -1.90 -12.01
N ALA A 137 -17.07 -1.14 -11.04
CA ALA A 137 -17.49 -1.27 -9.64
C ALA A 137 -18.98 -0.93 -9.45
N ARG A 138 -19.46 0.13 -10.10
CA ARG A 138 -20.86 0.56 -10.03
C ARG A 138 -21.82 -0.45 -10.64
N GLU A 139 -21.45 -1.07 -11.77
CA GLU A 139 -22.23 -2.15 -12.40
C GLU A 139 -22.39 -3.37 -11.48
N ARG A 140 -21.47 -3.54 -10.53
CA ARG A 140 -21.49 -4.60 -9.50
C ARG A 140 -22.17 -4.19 -8.20
N GLY A 141 -22.72 -2.98 -8.14
CA GLY A 141 -23.40 -2.47 -6.95
C GLY A 141 -22.47 -2.21 -5.76
N CYS A 142 -21.16 -2.07 -6.00
CA CYS A 142 -20.19 -1.73 -4.95
C CYS A 142 -19.52 -0.38 -5.24
N THR A 143 -18.91 0.22 -4.21
CA THR A 143 -18.11 1.43 -4.42
C THR A 143 -16.75 1.05 -5.03
N PRO A 144 -16.15 1.92 -5.86
CA PRO A 144 -14.79 1.69 -6.40
C PRO A 144 -13.77 1.43 -5.29
N ALA A 145 -13.91 2.10 -4.14
CA ALA A 145 -13.04 1.90 -2.99
C ALA A 145 -13.21 0.50 -2.37
N ALA A 146 -14.45 0.03 -2.20
CA ALA A 146 -14.72 -1.29 -1.67
C ALA A 146 -14.18 -2.37 -2.61
N LEU A 147 -14.38 -2.24 -3.93
CA LEU A 147 -13.83 -3.17 -4.91
C LEU A 147 -12.30 -3.21 -4.90
N ALA A 148 -11.64 -2.04 -4.82
CA ALA A 148 -10.19 -1.96 -4.74
C ALA A 148 -9.62 -2.61 -3.46
N LEU A 149 -10.34 -2.51 -2.34
CA LEU A 149 -9.98 -3.17 -1.08
C LEU A 149 -10.24 -4.67 -1.14
N ALA A 150 -11.36 -5.11 -1.73
CA ALA A 150 -11.65 -6.53 -1.96
C ALA A 150 -10.55 -7.17 -2.82
N TRP A 151 -10.15 -6.50 -3.89
CA TRP A 151 -9.04 -6.94 -4.74
C TRP A 151 -7.74 -7.11 -3.94
N LEU A 152 -7.42 -6.21 -3.00
CA LEU A 152 -6.23 -6.32 -2.14
C LEU A 152 -6.31 -7.51 -1.18
N LEU A 153 -7.47 -7.73 -0.56
CA LEU A 153 -7.70 -8.82 0.39
C LEU A 153 -7.69 -10.19 -0.29
N ASP A 154 -8.12 -10.24 -1.56
CA ASP A 154 -8.12 -11.44 -2.38
C ASP A 154 -6.72 -11.94 -2.75
N ARG A 155 -5.72 -11.04 -2.77
CA ARG A 155 -4.36 -11.39 -3.25
C ARG A 155 -3.67 -12.46 -2.41
N ALA A 156 -3.79 -12.38 -1.08
CA ALA A 156 -3.24 -13.36 -0.15
C ALA A 156 -3.70 -13.08 1.30
N PRO A 157 -3.81 -14.11 2.15
CA PRO A 157 -4.34 -13.99 3.51
C PRO A 157 -3.49 -13.14 4.47
N HIS A 158 -2.20 -12.94 4.17
CA HIS A 158 -1.30 -12.11 4.98
C HIS A 158 -1.32 -10.63 4.57
N ILE A 159 -2.16 -10.23 3.61
CA ILE A 159 -2.30 -8.84 3.17
C ILE A 159 -3.42 -8.15 3.96
N LEU A 160 -3.04 -7.10 4.70
CA LEU A 160 -3.92 -6.36 5.61
C LEU A 160 -3.90 -4.86 5.26
N PRO A 161 -4.71 -4.38 4.31
CA PRO A 161 -4.70 -2.98 3.88
C PRO A 161 -5.17 -2.03 4.97
N ILE A 162 -4.59 -0.83 5.02
CA ILE A 162 -4.93 0.22 6.01
C ILE A 162 -5.52 1.46 5.31
N PRO A 163 -6.79 1.40 4.84
CA PRO A 163 -7.42 2.55 4.22
C PRO A 163 -7.69 3.66 5.26
N GLY A 164 -7.23 4.87 4.97
CA GLY A 164 -7.47 6.03 5.82
C GLY A 164 -8.74 6.77 5.43
N THR A 165 -9.59 7.12 6.42
CA THR A 165 -10.79 7.96 6.22
C THR A 165 -10.95 9.00 7.33
N ARG A 166 -11.73 10.04 7.04
CA ARG A 166 -12.18 11.07 7.99
C ARG A 166 -13.70 11.05 8.21
N THR A 167 -14.43 10.17 7.51
CA THR A 167 -15.90 10.12 7.56
C THR A 167 -16.38 8.70 7.90
N PRO A 168 -17.43 8.57 8.73
CA PRO A 168 -18.07 7.28 9.00
C PRO A 168 -18.62 6.61 7.74
N ASP A 169 -19.16 7.37 6.80
CA ASP A 169 -19.78 6.82 5.58
C ASP A 169 -18.78 6.04 4.72
N HIS A 170 -17.55 6.56 4.56
CA HIS A 170 -16.48 5.82 3.92
C HIS A 170 -16.15 4.53 4.67
N LEU A 171 -16.03 4.59 6.01
CA LEU A 171 -15.74 3.41 6.81
C LEU A 171 -16.81 2.33 6.60
N SER A 172 -18.09 2.70 6.68
CA SER A 172 -19.22 1.79 6.46
C SER A 172 -19.19 1.19 5.06
N ALA A 173 -18.90 1.99 4.02
CA ALA A 173 -18.81 1.50 2.65
C ALA A 173 -17.64 0.53 2.45
N TRP A 174 -16.51 0.75 3.13
CA TRP A 174 -15.29 -0.05 2.98
C TRP A 174 -15.30 -1.30 3.86
N ALA A 175 -16.03 -1.29 4.97
CA ALA A 175 -16.18 -2.44 5.86
C ALA A 175 -16.80 -3.66 5.16
N MET A 176 -17.53 -3.44 4.06
CA MET A 176 -18.12 -4.49 3.22
C MET A 176 -17.11 -5.15 2.27
N ALA A 177 -15.90 -4.61 2.12
CA ALA A 177 -14.91 -5.14 1.17
C ALA A 177 -14.56 -6.63 1.37
N PRO A 178 -14.45 -7.18 2.60
CA PRO A 178 -14.22 -8.61 2.82
C PRO A 178 -15.40 -9.51 2.40
N GLU A 179 -16.58 -8.95 2.18
CA GLU A 179 -17.79 -9.69 1.76
C GLU A 179 -17.96 -9.70 0.23
N ILE A 180 -17.09 -9.00 -0.51
CA ILE A 180 -17.09 -8.99 -1.96
C ILE A 180 -16.29 -10.19 -2.45
N ASP A 181 -16.99 -11.26 -2.80
CA ASP A 181 -16.40 -12.43 -3.46
C ASP A 181 -16.10 -12.10 -4.93
N LEU A 182 -14.83 -11.90 -5.25
CA LEU A 182 -14.41 -11.77 -6.64
C LEU A 182 -14.52 -13.13 -7.33
N THR A 183 -15.09 -13.15 -8.53
CA THR A 183 -15.08 -14.28 -9.47
C THR A 183 -13.85 -14.23 -10.38
N ASP A 184 -13.53 -15.32 -11.07
CA ASP A 184 -12.41 -15.33 -12.01
C ASP A 184 -12.58 -14.26 -13.10
N ASP A 185 -13.80 -14.09 -13.63
CA ASP A 185 -14.16 -13.03 -14.56
C ASP A 185 -13.89 -11.63 -13.99
N ASP A 186 -14.12 -11.42 -12.69
CA ASP A 186 -13.82 -10.14 -12.03
C ASP A 186 -12.32 -9.86 -12.01
N ARG A 187 -11.50 -10.86 -11.70
CA ARG A 187 -10.05 -10.71 -11.66
C ARG A 187 -9.51 -10.43 -13.04
N GLU A 188 -9.98 -11.18 -14.05
CA GLU A 188 -9.59 -10.97 -15.44
C GLU A 188 -9.98 -9.57 -15.93
N GLU A 189 -11.18 -9.10 -15.61
CA GLU A 189 -11.64 -7.79 -16.01
C GLU A 189 -10.86 -6.66 -15.29
N ILE A 190 -10.59 -6.80 -14.00
CA ILE A 190 -9.75 -5.85 -13.26
C ILE A 190 -8.34 -5.78 -13.86
N ASP A 191 -7.72 -6.92 -14.15
CA ASP A 191 -6.38 -6.97 -14.75
C ASP A 191 -6.39 -6.44 -16.20
N ARG A 192 -7.48 -6.61 -16.95
CA ARG A 192 -7.64 -6.00 -18.28
C ARG A 192 -7.75 -4.48 -18.22
N LEU A 193 -8.53 -3.95 -17.27
CA LEU A 193 -8.72 -2.51 -17.07
C LEU A 193 -7.42 -1.86 -16.57
N LEU A 194 -6.79 -2.47 -15.56
CA LEU A 194 -5.69 -1.94 -14.77
C LEU A 194 -4.48 -2.91 -14.75
N PRO A 195 -3.88 -3.27 -15.91
CA PRO A 195 -2.77 -4.23 -15.96
C PRO A 195 -1.52 -3.68 -15.28
N VAL A 196 -0.66 -4.56 -14.76
CA VAL A 196 0.60 -4.15 -14.12
C VAL A 196 1.36 -3.12 -14.99
N GLY A 197 1.71 -1.97 -14.39
CA GLY A 197 2.41 -0.89 -15.09
C GLY A 197 1.52 0.06 -15.89
N TRP A 198 0.19 -0.01 -15.78
CA TRP A 198 -0.73 0.89 -16.51
C TRP A 198 -0.63 2.37 -16.14
N ALA A 199 -0.13 2.67 -14.93
CA ALA A 199 -0.14 4.01 -14.35
C ALA A 199 0.83 4.93 -15.08
N TRP A 200 0.35 6.11 -15.49
CA TRP A 200 1.17 7.16 -16.09
C TRP A 200 1.79 8.03 -15.01
N GLY A 201 3.11 8.18 -15.04
CA GLY A 201 3.88 8.88 -14.02
C GLY A 201 4.22 8.02 -12.79
N ASP A 202 5.34 8.36 -12.16
CA ASP A 202 5.82 7.68 -10.96
C ASP A 202 4.92 7.94 -9.75
N ARG A 203 4.90 7.00 -8.80
CA ARG A 203 4.11 7.13 -7.56
C ARG A 203 4.63 8.23 -6.61
N TYR A 204 5.87 8.67 -6.85
CA TYR A 204 6.63 9.67 -6.11
C TYR A 204 7.43 10.56 -7.05
N ASP A 205 7.73 11.78 -6.61
CA ASP A 205 8.75 12.61 -7.25
C ASP A 205 10.17 12.08 -6.95
N ASP A 206 11.16 12.59 -7.66
CA ASP A 206 12.56 12.17 -7.53
C ASP A 206 13.11 12.29 -6.10
N LEU A 207 12.65 13.30 -5.34
CA LEU A 207 13.10 13.53 -3.98
C LEU A 207 12.54 12.46 -3.03
N GLN A 208 11.25 12.18 -3.13
CA GLN A 208 10.62 11.18 -2.28
C GLN A 208 11.04 9.76 -2.67
N ALA A 209 11.31 9.50 -3.95
CA ALA A 209 11.81 8.22 -4.43
C ALA A 209 13.18 7.83 -3.83
N GLN A 210 14.00 8.80 -3.42
CA GLN A 210 15.28 8.54 -2.73
C GLN A 210 15.10 8.02 -1.30
N THR A 211 13.91 8.18 -0.72
CA THR A 211 13.63 7.79 0.67
C THR A 211 13.16 6.35 0.79
N VAL A 212 12.94 5.64 -0.31
CA VAL A 212 12.39 4.28 -0.30
C VAL A 212 13.38 3.29 -0.89
N GLU A 213 13.40 2.07 -0.37
CA GLU A 213 14.28 1.04 -0.88
C GLU A 213 13.83 0.61 -2.29
N ARG A 214 14.81 0.41 -3.18
CA ARG A 214 14.57 -0.17 -4.49
C ARG A 214 14.55 -1.69 -4.38
N TYR A 215 13.76 -2.33 -5.23
CA TYR A 215 13.73 -3.78 -5.34
C TYR A 215 14.88 -4.15 -6.28
N SER A 216 16.06 -4.37 -5.72
CA SER A 216 17.29 -4.75 -6.44
C SER A 216 17.74 -6.14 -6.03
#